data_AF-A0A4Q4D0M4-F1
#
_entry.id   AF-A0A4Q4D0M4-F1
#
_cell.length_a   1.000
_cell.length_b   1.000
_cell.length_c   1.000
_cell.angle_alpha   90.00
_cell.angle_beta   90.00
_cell.angle_gamma   90.00
#
_symmetry.space_group_name_H-M   'P 1'
#
loop_
_entity.id
_entity.type
_entity.pdbx_description
1 polymer ?
#
loop_
_entity_poly.entity_id
_entity_poly.type
_entity_poly.pdbx_seq_one_letter_code
_entity_poly.pdbx_strand_id
1 'polypeptide(L)'
;MNRDTVQRLVVWAAAIWIAYEFLWYEQYKLTGNQGSIDGVFQPLANWFGIPAHEKPIRLTVAILEIIAAILVLIPHSRIFGAALALGLMSGAIFFHTIGPIGIDPYGDGGGLFKEACFTWVMAALVLVLRREEVLALLARVGVLPRPHAV
;
A
#
# COMPACT_ATOMS: atom_id res chain seq x y z
N MET A 1 14.51 -13.73 24.04
CA MET A 1 13.40 -12.80 23.73
C MET A 1 12.12 -13.61 23.58
N ASN A 2 10.99 -13.20 24.16
CA ASN A 2 9.75 -13.97 24.06
C ASN A 2 9.06 -13.76 22.69
N ARG A 3 8.15 -14.67 22.32
CA ARG A 3 7.43 -14.67 21.04
C ARG A 3 6.73 -13.34 20.77
N ASP A 4 6.10 -12.75 21.78
CA ASP A 4 5.35 -11.50 21.64
C ASP A 4 6.26 -10.31 21.32
N THR A 5 7.45 -10.27 21.92
CA THR A 5 8.44 -9.23 21.62
C THR A 5 8.95 -9.37 20.20
N VAL A 6 9.27 -10.58 19.75
CA VAL A 6 9.69 -10.86 18.36
C VAL A 6 8.60 -10.39 17.39
N GLN A 7 7.34 -10.79 17.62
CA GLN A 7 6.22 -10.39 16.78
C GLN A 7 6.04 -8.88 16.72
N ARG A 8 6.14 -8.18 17.86
CA ARG A 8 6.07 -6.71 17.88
C ARG A 8 7.19 -6.08 17.06
N LEU A 9 8.42 -6.57 17.17
CA LEU A 9 9.55 -6.04 16.41
C LEU A 9 9.39 -6.27 14.91
N VAL A 10 8.94 -7.46 14.50
CA VAL A 10 8.64 -7.77 13.10
C VAL A 10 7.55 -6.86 12.54
N VAL A 11 6.46 -6.65 13.29
CA VAL A 11 5.38 -5.73 12.87
C VAL A 11 5.88 -4.30 12.76
N TRP A 12 6.74 -3.83 13.66
CA TRP A 12 7.33 -2.50 13.57
C TRP A 12 8.29 -2.36 12.39
N ALA A 13 9.12 -3.37 12.13
CA ALA A 13 10.01 -3.37 10.97
C ALA A 13 9.21 -3.27 9.65
N ALA A 14 8.14 -4.08 9.53
CA ALA A 14 7.26 -4.02 8.37
C ALA A 14 6.51 -2.67 8.25
N ALA A 15 6.03 -2.12 9.37
CA ALA A 15 5.36 -0.82 9.38
C ALA A 15 6.29 0.34 8.99
N ILE A 16 7.54 0.33 9.48
CA ILE A 16 8.56 1.32 9.13
C ILE A 16 8.91 1.20 7.66
N TRP A 17 9.07 -0.02 7.13
CA TRP A 17 9.29 -0.24 5.71
C TRP A 17 8.17 0.36 4.86
N ILE A 18 6.90 0.03 5.15
CA ILE A 18 5.75 0.55 4.39
C ILE A 18 5.73 2.08 4.40
N ALA A 19 5.97 2.70 5.57
CA ALA A 19 5.98 4.15 5.68
C ALA A 19 7.16 4.77 4.93
N TYR A 20 8.35 4.19 5.02
CA TYR A 20 9.52 4.63 4.26
C TYR A 20 9.25 4.58 2.76
N GLU A 21 8.79 3.44 2.25
CA GLU A 21 8.50 3.23 0.84
C GLU A 21 7.52 4.27 0.30
N PHE A 22 6.38 4.42 0.97
CA PHE A 22 5.34 5.35 0.54
C PHE A 22 5.84 6.78 0.55
N LEU A 23 6.53 7.21 1.61
CA LEU A 23 7.04 8.57 1.71
C LEU A 23 8.22 8.84 0.76
N TRP A 24 9.05 7.84 0.46
CA TRP A 24 10.19 7.97 -0.45
C TRP A 24 9.73 8.33 -1.87
N TYR A 25 8.69 7.65 -2.36
CA TYR A 25 8.21 7.86 -3.72
C TYR A 25 7.39 9.14 -3.92
N GLU A 26 6.98 9.82 -2.84
CA GLU A 26 6.24 11.08 -2.93
C GLU A 26 7.04 12.19 -3.60
N GLN A 27 8.37 12.16 -3.54
CA GLN A 27 9.20 13.11 -4.26
C GLN A 27 8.96 13.06 -5.77
N TYR A 28 8.58 11.91 -6.34
CA TYR A 28 8.25 11.77 -7.75
C TYR A 28 6.78 12.07 -8.02
N LYS A 29 5.88 11.64 -7.11
CA LYS A 29 4.43 11.80 -7.27
C LYS A 29 3.96 13.21 -6.99
N LEU A 30 4.45 13.91 -5.97
CA LEU A 30 3.98 15.26 -5.62
C LEU A 30 4.57 16.33 -6.54
N THR A 31 5.81 16.14 -7.01
CA THR A 31 6.49 17.11 -7.88
C THR A 31 6.09 16.97 -9.36
N GLY A 32 5.46 15.86 -9.75
CA GLY A 32 5.17 15.58 -11.15
C GLY A 32 6.43 15.29 -11.94
N ASN A 33 7.29 14.42 -11.42
CA ASN A 33 8.47 13.94 -12.15
C ASN A 33 8.02 13.28 -13.47
N GLN A 34 8.76 13.52 -14.56
CA GLN A 34 8.36 13.01 -15.89
C GLN A 34 8.28 11.49 -15.96
N GLY A 35 9.15 10.75 -15.27
CA GLY A 35 9.04 9.29 -15.19
C GLY A 35 7.72 8.86 -14.54
N SER A 36 7.32 9.53 -13.45
CA SER A 36 6.03 9.29 -12.79
C SER A 36 4.84 9.56 -13.72
N ILE A 37 4.88 10.69 -14.44
CA ILE A 37 3.83 11.10 -15.39
C ILE A 37 3.75 10.11 -16.55
N ASP A 38 4.83 9.97 -17.31
CA ASP A 38 4.81 9.25 -18.59
C ASP A 38 4.89 7.73 -18.42
N GLY A 39 5.60 7.27 -17.38
CA GLY A 39 5.82 5.84 -17.14
C GLY A 39 4.70 5.16 -16.36
N VAL A 40 3.90 5.88 -15.58
CA VAL A 40 2.90 5.28 -14.69
C VAL A 40 1.52 5.91 -14.86
N PHE A 41 1.39 7.21 -14.59
CA PHE A 41 0.06 7.79 -14.38
C PHE A 41 -0.66 8.21 -15.66
N GLN A 42 0.05 8.66 -16.71
CA GLN A 42 -0.56 8.95 -18.00
C GLN A 42 -1.04 7.69 -18.74
N PRO A 43 -0.27 6.58 -18.77
CA PRO A 43 -0.79 5.29 -19.25
C PRO A 43 -2.06 4.86 -18.51
N LEU A 44 -2.08 5.03 -17.18
CA LEU A 44 -3.24 4.69 -16.36
C LEU A 44 -4.45 5.58 -16.64
N ALA A 45 -4.25 6.90 -16.79
CA ALA A 45 -5.32 7.84 -17.15
C ALA A 45 -5.93 7.51 -18.52
N ASN A 46 -5.09 7.17 -19.49
CA ASN A 46 -5.53 6.74 -20.81
C ASN A 46 -6.35 5.44 -20.72
N TRP A 47 -5.88 4.46 -19.93
CA TRP A 47 -6.56 3.17 -19.75
C TRP A 47 -7.94 3.31 -19.08
N PHE A 48 -8.09 4.23 -18.13
CA PHE A 48 -9.38 4.57 -17.54
C PHE A 48 -10.25 5.48 -18.40
N GLY A 49 -9.74 5.96 -19.55
CA GLY A 49 -10.46 6.91 -20.40
C GLY A 49 -10.75 8.25 -19.71
N ILE A 50 -9.90 8.65 -18.75
CA ILE A 50 -10.09 9.91 -18.02
C ILE A 50 -9.70 11.06 -18.96
N PRO A 51 -10.63 11.99 -19.29
CA PRO A 51 -10.33 13.10 -20.21
C PRO A 51 -9.37 14.13 -19.61
N ALA A 52 -9.28 14.16 -18.28
CA ALA A 52 -8.31 14.96 -17.57
C ALA A 52 -6.90 14.34 -17.71
N HIS A 53 -5.88 15.18 -17.79
CA HIS A 53 -4.47 14.75 -17.67
C HIS A 53 -4.26 13.95 -16.38
N GLU A 54 -3.22 13.12 -16.30
CA GLU A 54 -2.99 12.13 -15.23
C GLU A 54 -3.06 12.62 -13.78
N LYS A 55 -2.80 13.92 -13.58
CA LYS A 55 -2.61 14.57 -12.29
C LYS A 55 -3.63 14.21 -11.19
N PRO A 56 -4.95 14.12 -11.44
CA PRO A 56 -5.90 13.71 -10.41
C PRO A 56 -5.60 12.32 -9.86
N ILE A 57 -5.28 11.35 -10.72
CA ILE A 57 -4.98 9.97 -10.32
C ILE A 57 -3.70 9.93 -9.50
N ARG A 58 -2.63 10.57 -9.99
CA ARG A 58 -1.34 10.63 -9.30
C ARG A 58 -1.46 11.24 -7.92
N LEU A 59 -2.14 12.38 -7.80
CA LEU A 59 -2.31 13.05 -6.52
C LEU A 59 -3.25 12.28 -5.59
N THR A 60 -4.27 11.59 -6.11
CA THR A 60 -5.09 10.69 -5.29
C THR A 60 -4.26 9.54 -4.71
N VAL A 61 -3.44 8.88 -5.53
CA VAL A 61 -2.57 7.79 -5.06
C VAL A 61 -1.57 8.30 -4.02
N ALA A 62 -0.90 9.43 -4.28
CA ALA A 62 0.00 10.09 -3.34
C ALA A 62 -0.65 10.37 -1.97
N ILE A 63 -1.86 10.95 -1.97
CA ILE A 63 -2.59 11.26 -0.74
C ILE A 63 -2.92 9.97 0.03
N LEU A 64 -3.36 8.91 -0.67
CA LEU A 64 -3.69 7.63 -0.03
C LEU A 64 -2.45 6.93 0.54
N GLU A 65 -1.31 7.00 -0.14
CA GLU A 65 -0.03 6.46 0.34
C GLU A 65 0.46 7.21 1.59
N ILE A 66 0.37 8.55 1.61
CA ILE A 66 0.70 9.35 2.80
C ILE A 66 -0.22 8.98 3.98
N ILE A 67 -1.53 8.85 3.74
CA ILE A 67 -2.47 8.41 4.77
C ILE A 67 -2.09 7.02 5.30
N ALA A 68 -1.79 6.07 4.41
CA ALA A 68 -1.38 4.73 4.79
C ALA A 68 -0.07 4.74 5.62
N ALA A 69 0.92 5.55 5.23
CA ALA A 69 2.19 5.70 5.92
C ALA A 69 1.99 6.25 7.35
N ILE A 70 1.10 7.22 7.54
CA ILE A 70 0.78 7.75 8.87
C ILE A 70 0.06 6.69 9.71
N LEU A 71 -0.98 6.06 9.14
CA LEU A 71 -1.80 5.08 9.87
C LEU A 71 -1.01 3.84 10.29
N VAL A 72 -0.09 3.36 9.45
CA VAL A 72 0.67 2.12 9.76
C VAL A 72 1.63 2.31 10.94
N LEU A 73 2.12 3.54 11.16
CA LEU A 73 3.03 3.86 12.26
C LEU A 73 2.31 3.98 13.60
N ILE A 74 1.05 4.42 13.63
CA ILE A 74 0.27 4.57 14.86
C ILE A 74 -0.27 3.20 15.31
N PRO A 75 0.11 2.65 16.49
CA PRO A 75 -0.23 1.28 16.87
C PRO A 75 -1.73 0.93 16.86
N HIS A 76 -2.58 1.89 17.20
CA HIS A 76 -4.04 1.73 17.25
C HIS A 76 -4.72 1.77 15.87
N SER A 77 -4.09 2.37 14.87
CA SER A 77 -4.62 2.42 13.50
C SER A 77 -3.81 1.61 12.50
N ARG A 78 -2.80 0.88 12.97
CA ARG A 78 -1.86 0.12 12.14
C ARG A 78 -2.53 -0.82 11.16
N ILE A 79 -3.61 -1.50 11.56
CA ILE A 79 -4.33 -2.42 10.68
C ILE A 79 -4.99 -1.69 9.51
N PHE A 80 -5.42 -0.43 9.69
CA PHE A 80 -6.00 0.38 8.62
C PHE A 80 -4.92 0.84 7.63
N GLY A 81 -3.77 1.29 8.15
CA GLY A 81 -2.61 1.64 7.30
C GLY A 81 -2.12 0.44 6.49
N ALA A 82 -1.98 -0.73 7.12
CA ALA A 82 -1.59 -1.95 6.42
C ALA A 82 -2.65 -2.43 5.41
N ALA A 83 -3.94 -2.34 5.73
CA ALA A 83 -5.01 -2.68 4.78
C ALA A 83 -5.02 -1.75 3.56
N LEU A 84 -4.87 -0.44 3.78
CA LEU A 84 -4.77 0.54 2.71
C LEU A 84 -3.52 0.30 1.85
N ALA A 85 -2.37 0.05 2.47
CA ALA A 85 -1.13 -0.30 1.77
C ALA A 85 -1.29 -1.56 0.92
N LEU A 86 -1.91 -2.62 1.46
CA LEU A 86 -2.19 -3.84 0.72
C LEU A 86 -3.07 -3.57 -0.50
N GLY A 87 -4.12 -2.75 -0.35
CA GLY A 87 -5.01 -2.35 -1.45
C GLY A 87 -4.29 -1.56 -2.54
N LEU A 88 -3.51 -0.54 -2.16
CA LEU A 88 -2.73 0.29 -3.08
C LEU A 88 -1.71 -0.54 -3.86
N MET A 89 -0.94 -1.39 -3.18
CA MET A 89 0.04 -2.25 -3.83
C MET A 89 -0.61 -3.34 -4.69
N SER A 90 -1.79 -3.84 -4.31
CA SER A 90 -2.56 -4.76 -5.17
C SER A 90 -2.97 -4.07 -6.48
N GLY A 91 -3.41 -2.82 -6.41
CA GLY A 91 -3.70 -2.00 -7.59
C GLY A 91 -2.46 -1.77 -8.45
N ALA A 92 -1.35 -1.36 -7.83
CA ALA A 92 -0.08 -1.17 -8.54
C ALA A 92 0.38 -2.45 -9.26
N ILE A 93 0.46 -3.58 -8.53
CA ILE A 93 0.86 -4.87 -9.10
C ILE A 93 -0.08 -5.27 -10.25
N PHE A 94 -1.39 -5.10 -10.09
CA PHE A 94 -2.36 -5.37 -11.16
C PHE A 94 -2.08 -4.52 -12.41
N PHE A 95 -1.88 -3.21 -12.26
CA PHE A 95 -1.66 -2.33 -13.41
C PHE A 95 -0.28 -2.47 -14.06
N HIS A 96 0.72 -2.95 -13.32
CA HIS A 96 2.03 -3.33 -13.86
C HIS A 96 2.01 -4.67 -14.61
N THR A 97 1.11 -5.60 -14.26
CA THR A 97 1.09 -6.96 -14.84
C THR A 97 0.02 -7.16 -15.91
N ILE A 98 -1.18 -6.64 -15.69
CA ILE A 98 -2.35 -6.78 -16.57
C ILE A 98 -2.69 -5.43 -17.24
N GLY A 99 -2.41 -4.33 -16.53
CA GLY A 99 -2.66 -2.97 -17.02
C GLY A 99 -1.61 -2.42 -17.99
N PRO A 100 -1.67 -1.11 -18.25
CA PRO A 100 -0.91 -0.48 -19.34
C PRO A 100 0.54 -0.14 -18.99
N ILE A 101 0.98 -0.34 -17.74
CA ILE A 101 2.26 0.20 -17.24
C ILE A 101 3.45 -0.68 -17.63
N GLY A 102 3.28 -2.01 -17.56
CA GLY A 102 4.39 -2.96 -17.69
C GLY A 102 5.26 -3.05 -16.44
N ILE A 103 6.01 -4.14 -16.28
CA ILE A 103 6.79 -4.41 -15.05
C ILE A 103 8.10 -3.61 -14.93
N ASP A 104 8.58 -3.02 -16.03
CA ASP A 104 9.83 -2.25 -16.09
C ASP A 104 9.63 -0.98 -16.94
N PRO A 105 8.81 -0.01 -16.49
CA PRO A 105 8.49 1.19 -17.26
C PRO A 105 9.69 2.14 -17.43
N TYR A 106 10.75 1.96 -16.64
CA TYR A 106 11.93 2.83 -16.62
C TYR A 106 13.19 2.19 -17.21
N GLY A 107 13.16 0.89 -17.54
CA GLY A 107 14.34 0.15 -17.98
C GLY A 107 15.38 0.00 -16.86
N ASP A 108 14.94 -0.03 -15.60
CA ASP A 108 15.79 -0.12 -14.41
C ASP A 108 15.84 -1.55 -13.83
N GLY A 109 15.35 -2.54 -14.60
CA GLY A 109 15.23 -3.93 -14.17
C GLY A 109 14.02 -4.17 -13.26
N GLY A 110 12.99 -3.33 -13.36
CA GLY A 110 11.73 -3.46 -12.63
C GLY A 110 11.84 -3.15 -11.14
N GLY A 111 12.65 -2.15 -10.79
CA GLY A 111 12.88 -1.73 -9.40
C GLY A 111 11.57 -1.40 -8.69
N LEU A 112 10.78 -0.49 -9.27
CA LEU A 112 9.48 -0.08 -8.76
C LEU A 112 8.52 -1.26 -8.55
N PHE A 113 8.47 -2.20 -9.49
CA PHE A 113 7.58 -3.36 -9.39
C PHE A 113 8.00 -4.32 -8.26
N LYS A 114 9.31 -4.55 -8.08
CA LYS A 114 9.84 -5.38 -7.01
C LYS A 114 9.54 -4.78 -5.64
N GLU A 115 9.69 -3.47 -5.49
CA GLU A 115 9.38 -2.78 -4.24
C GLU A 115 7.88 -2.80 -3.94
N ALA A 116 7.01 -2.63 -4.96
CA ALA A 116 5.57 -2.81 -4.80
C ALA A 116 5.21 -4.22 -4.29
N CYS A 117 5.83 -5.27 -4.84
CA CYS A 117 5.66 -6.65 -4.39
C CYS A 117 6.13 -6.85 -2.95
N PHE A 118 7.30 -6.32 -2.59
CA PHE A 118 7.85 -6.47 -1.25
C PHE A 118 7.01 -5.72 -0.21
N THR A 119 6.56 -4.50 -0.51
CA THR A 119 5.67 -3.70 0.33
C THR A 119 4.30 -4.36 0.49
N TRP A 120 3.78 -5.01 -0.55
CA TRP A 120 2.58 -5.84 -0.46
C TRP A 120 2.75 -6.98 0.56
N VAL A 121 3.89 -7.70 0.52
CA VAL A 121 4.19 -8.77 1.48
C VAL A 121 4.31 -8.22 2.90
N MET A 122 4.95 -7.05 3.09
CA MET A 122 5.03 -6.40 4.40
C MET A 122 3.64 -6.01 4.94
N ALA A 123 2.77 -5.47 4.09
CA ALA A 123 1.40 -5.14 4.46
C ALA A 123 0.60 -6.39 4.86
N ALA A 124 0.70 -7.47 4.08
CA ALA A 124 0.07 -8.75 4.39
C ALA A 124 0.60 -9.33 5.71
N LEU A 125 1.91 -9.25 5.95
CA LEU A 125 2.55 -9.70 7.18
C LEU A 125 2.00 -8.96 8.41
N VAL A 126 1.85 -7.63 8.34
CA VAL A 126 1.25 -6.85 9.43
C VAL A 126 -0.17 -7.32 9.73
N LEU A 127 -1.00 -7.54 8.70
CA LEU A 127 -2.39 -7.98 8.87
C LEU A 127 -2.48 -9.40 9.45
N VAL A 128 -1.63 -10.33 9.01
CA VAL A 128 -1.59 -11.71 9.51
C VAL A 128 -1.13 -11.76 10.97
N LEU A 129 -0.09 -10.99 11.32
CA LEU A 129 0.42 -10.91 12.69
C LEU A 129 -0.53 -10.14 13.63
N ARG A 130 -1.43 -9.31 13.09
CA ARG A 130 -2.46 -8.58 13.86
C ARG A 130 -3.87 -9.14 13.57
N ARG A 131 -3.99 -10.40 13.14
CA ARG A 131 -5.27 -11.01 12.73
C ARG A 131 -6.35 -10.95 13.80
N GLU A 132 -6.01 -11.01 15.08
CA GLU A 132 -7.00 -10.92 16.17
C GLU A 132 -7.69 -9.56 16.17
N GLU A 133 -6.96 -8.48 15.89
CA GLU A 133 -7.52 -7.13 15.74
C GLU A 133 -8.33 -6.99 14.46
N VAL A 134 -7.88 -7.60 13.37
CA VAL A 134 -8.63 -7.65 12.11
C VAL A 134 -9.97 -8.37 12.32
N LEU A 135 -9.96 -9.57 12.92
CA LEU A 135 -11.17 -10.34 13.22
C LEU A 135 -12.10 -9.61 14.18
N ALA A 136 -11.55 -8.98 15.23
CA ALA A 136 -12.32 -8.17 16.16
C ALA A 136 -12.99 -6.97 15.46
N LEU A 137 -12.27 -6.30 14.55
CA LEU A 137 -12.84 -5.22 13.74
C LEU A 137 -13.96 -5.75 12.84
N LEU A 138 -13.74 -6.84 12.11
CA LEU A 138 -14.74 -7.44 11.21
C LEU A 138 -16.02 -7.86 11.96
N ALA A 139 -15.89 -8.39 13.18
CA ALA A 139 -17.03 -8.70 14.05
C ALA A 139 -17.77 -7.43 14.53
N ARG A 140 -17.04 -6.34 14.80
CA ARG A 140 -17.64 -5.06 15.20
C ARG A 140 -18.45 -4.42 14.08
N VAL A 141 -17.96 -4.49 12.83
CA VAL A 141 -18.63 -3.93 11.65
C VAL A 141 -19.64 -4.89 11.01
N GLY A 142 -19.91 -6.05 11.61
CA GLY A 142 -20.95 -6.99 11.18
C GLY A 142 -20.59 -7.87 9.98
N VAL A 143 -19.31 -7.93 9.59
CA VAL A 143 -18.83 -8.84 8.53
C VAL A 143 -18.72 -10.28 9.05
N LEU A 144 -18.34 -10.44 10.33
CA LEU A 144 -18.29 -11.74 11.00
C LEU A 144 -19.31 -11.79 12.15
N PRO A 145 -19.81 -12.98 12.51
CA PRO A 145 -20.59 -13.16 13.73
C PRO A 145 -19.83 -12.64 14.93
N ARG A 146 -20.52 -11.91 15.83
CA ARG A 146 -19.93 -11.55 17.11
C ARG A 146 -19.68 -12.84 17.89
N PRO A 147 -18.51 -13.02 18.54
CA PRO A 147 -18.33 -14.13 19.46
C PRO A 147 -19.48 -14.11 20.46
N HIS A 148 -20.25 -15.20 20.53
CA HIS A 148 -21.26 -15.34 21.57
C HIS A 148 -20.52 -15.27 22.90
N ALA A 149 -20.88 -14.30 23.75
CA ALA A 149 -20.39 -14.27 25.12
C ALA A 149 -20.87 -15.56 25.80
N VAL A 150 -19.94 -16.45 26.14
CA VAL A 150 -20.17 -17.63 26.97
C VAL A 150 -19.89 -17.23 28.41
#